data_AF-A0A8J4VPW1-F1
#
_entry.id   AF-A0A8J4VPW1-F1
#
_cell.length_a   1.000
_cell.length_b   1.000
_cell.length_c   1.000
_cell.angle_alpha   90.00
_cell.angle_beta   90.00
_cell.angle_gamma   90.00
#
_symmetry.space_group_name_H-M   'P 1'
#
loop_
_entity.id
_entity.type
_entity.pdbx_description
1 polymer ?
#
loop_
_entity_poly.entity_id
_entity_poly.type
_entity_poly.pdbx_seq_one_letter_code
_entity_poly.pdbx_strand_id
1 'polypeptide(L)'
;MAIISSTLLLAILYPMFTLIAQTTAQYLYHSCFNDRGNYTTNSTYEANLNLVLSNISSNTQVENGFYPNSMGQDPDKVYAIGLCRKDIKQDDCLGCLKNASNVLPQNCSNRKEAIGWYDYCMIRFSDRSLFGIMEINPSMFMWNTGSVSDQDGYKRRLQTLFESMRSEAASGDSFKFAARTSFAPDLKTLYVLVQCTPDLSEKNCSDCLTAVYGNIPPVVGSQGGRTYAPSCNYRFETYSFFDVAYATSSSPPPFLASPPSPPPPPPVPITGKERKKKTQTVVVIVVPSVIAMILTIIICIFLSVRKPKDNFENFGMARIFELDQTEGSTNRIVGTYGYMAPEYAMLGQFSTKSDVFSFGVLILEVLSGQKITHFHDGENTEYLLSYAWKNWREETTSNLIDPTLRDSPITEMMRCIKIGLLCVQENASDRPSMTSVVPMLNGNLDPIPTPKQPASFMQGSVVSSTLVTQNISSSGTNNEASITELCPR
;
A
#
# COMPACT_ATOMS: atom_id res chain seq x y z
N MET A 1 22.90 11.65 -43.56
CA MET A 1 22.64 10.55 -42.62
C MET A 1 23.43 10.78 -41.34
N ALA A 2 22.75 11.11 -40.24
CA ALA A 2 23.22 10.74 -38.92
C ALA A 2 22.13 9.83 -38.37
N ILE A 3 22.19 8.56 -38.80
CA ILE A 3 21.52 7.48 -38.09
C ILE A 3 22.24 7.46 -36.75
N ILE A 4 21.61 8.03 -35.72
CA ILE A 4 21.99 7.77 -34.35
C ILE A 4 21.98 6.25 -34.24
N SER A 5 23.16 5.64 -34.07
CA SER A 5 23.26 4.18 -34.03
C SER A 5 22.30 3.71 -32.95
N SER A 6 21.25 2.99 -33.37
CA SER A 6 20.19 2.45 -32.50
C SER A 6 20.80 1.71 -31.30
N THR A 7 22.00 1.13 -31.48
CA THR A 7 22.79 0.47 -30.44
C THR A 7 23.28 1.38 -29.31
N LEU A 8 23.58 2.67 -29.58
CA LEU A 8 24.06 3.62 -28.56
C LEU A 8 22.89 4.20 -27.74
N LEU A 9 21.73 4.41 -28.39
CA LEU A 9 20.50 4.80 -27.69
C LEU A 9 20.00 3.63 -26.81
N LEU A 10 20.04 2.40 -27.33
CA LEU A 10 19.74 1.19 -26.56
C LEU A 10 20.73 0.97 -25.41
N ALA A 11 22.04 1.24 -25.60
CA ALA A 11 23.04 1.09 -24.54
C ALA A 11 22.92 2.13 -23.41
N ILE A 12 22.35 3.32 -23.69
CA ILE A 12 22.09 4.37 -22.69
C ILE A 12 20.72 4.16 -22.02
N LEU A 13 19.74 3.65 -22.77
CA LEU A 13 18.41 3.31 -22.24
C LEU A 13 18.41 2.01 -21.44
N TYR A 14 19.26 1.03 -21.76
CA TYR A 14 19.33 -0.26 -21.04
C TYR A 14 19.65 -0.11 -19.54
N PRO A 15 20.64 0.69 -19.09
CA PRO A 15 20.85 0.95 -17.67
C PRO A 15 19.73 1.79 -17.03
N MET A 16 19.05 2.66 -17.80
CA MET A 16 17.86 3.42 -17.35
C MET A 16 16.61 2.53 -17.21
N PHE A 17 16.44 1.52 -18.06
CA PHE A 17 15.38 0.51 -17.95
C PHE A 17 15.64 -0.45 -16.78
N THR A 18 16.90 -0.79 -16.49
CA THR A 18 17.24 -1.58 -15.30
C THR A 18 17.14 -0.79 -13.99
N LEU A 19 17.15 0.56 -14.01
CA LEU A 19 16.98 1.38 -12.81
C LEU A 19 15.52 1.56 -12.37
N ILE A 20 14.54 1.27 -13.22
CA ILE A 20 13.09 1.36 -12.88
C ILE A 20 12.53 0.01 -12.40
N ALA A 21 13.32 -1.06 -12.48
CA ALA A 21 12.98 -2.38 -11.96
C ALA A 21 13.36 -2.56 -10.47
N GLN A 22 13.28 -1.52 -9.63
CA GLN A 22 13.20 -1.76 -8.19
C GLN A 22 11.75 -2.00 -7.84
N THR A 23 11.35 -3.26 -7.68
CA THR A 23 10.09 -3.72 -7.08
C THR A 23 10.04 -3.28 -5.62
N THR A 24 9.87 -1.98 -5.36
CA THR A 24 9.68 -1.49 -3.99
C THR A 24 8.35 -2.02 -3.48
N ALA A 25 8.38 -2.85 -2.44
CA ALA A 25 7.18 -3.27 -1.75
C ALA A 25 6.41 -2.04 -1.25
N GLN A 26 5.12 -1.98 -1.58
CA GLN A 26 4.28 -0.83 -1.32
C GLN A 26 4.01 -0.71 0.19
N TYR A 27 4.36 0.43 0.77
CA TYR A 27 4.00 0.81 2.13
C TYR A 27 2.47 0.94 2.24
N LEU A 28 1.87 0.30 3.26
CA LEU A 28 0.43 0.37 3.51
C LEU A 28 0.12 1.26 4.71
N TYR A 29 0.68 0.93 5.88
CA TYR A 29 0.41 1.64 7.13
C TYR A 29 1.48 1.30 8.18
N HIS A 30 1.61 2.12 9.21
CA HIS A 30 2.39 1.79 10.40
C HIS A 30 1.67 2.30 11.65
N SER A 31 2.00 1.70 12.79
CA SER A 31 1.55 2.17 14.09
C SER A 31 2.74 2.30 15.04
N CYS A 32 2.77 3.43 15.75
CA CYS A 32 3.77 3.76 16.74
C CYS A 32 3.12 3.74 18.12
N PHE A 33 3.67 2.98 19.07
CA PHE A 33 3.07 2.83 20.38
C PHE A 33 3.68 3.83 21.37
N ASN A 34 2.92 4.87 21.69
CA ASN A 34 3.39 5.97 22.53
C ASN A 34 3.46 5.60 24.01
N ASP A 35 2.63 4.64 24.44
CA ASP A 35 2.47 4.15 25.81
C ASP A 35 3.48 3.05 26.17
N ARG A 36 4.24 2.54 25.19
CA ARG A 36 5.23 1.45 25.36
C ARG A 36 6.66 1.94 25.59
N GLY A 37 6.82 3.22 25.91
CA GLY A 37 8.10 3.81 26.26
C GLY A 37 8.94 4.25 25.06
N ASN A 38 9.91 5.11 25.36
CA ASN A 38 10.82 5.69 24.38
C ASN A 38 12.27 5.33 24.71
N TYR A 39 13.12 5.24 23.69
CA TYR A 39 14.56 5.14 23.85
C TYR A 39 15.23 6.48 23.52
N THR A 40 16.39 6.75 24.09
CA THR A 40 17.17 7.95 23.81
C THR A 40 18.05 7.77 22.58
N THR A 41 18.27 8.84 21.83
CA THR A 41 19.20 8.84 20.69
C THR A 41 20.62 8.49 21.16
N ASN A 42 21.34 7.69 20.37
CA ASN A 42 22.63 7.08 20.64
C ASN A 42 22.64 6.15 21.87
N SER A 43 21.49 5.58 22.25
CA SER A 43 21.42 4.58 23.31
C SER A 43 21.88 3.19 22.86
N THR A 44 22.22 2.33 23.82
CA THR A 44 22.44 0.90 23.59
C THR A 44 21.22 0.24 22.94
N TYR A 45 20.01 0.60 23.37
CA TYR A 45 18.77 0.13 22.74
C TYR A 45 18.70 0.47 21.24
N GLU A 46 19.01 1.72 20.86
CA GLU A 46 19.01 2.13 19.44
C GLU A 46 20.04 1.35 18.62
N ALA A 47 21.24 1.13 19.18
CA ALA A 47 22.25 0.29 18.53
C ALA A 47 21.76 -1.15 18.32
N ASN A 48 21.14 -1.74 19.34
CA ASN A 48 20.56 -3.10 19.27
C ASN A 48 19.40 -3.17 18.28
N LEU A 49 18.56 -2.13 18.20
CA LEU A 49 17.46 -2.01 17.25
C LEU A 49 17.99 -2.00 15.80
N ASN A 50 19.01 -1.19 15.52
CA ASN A 50 19.64 -1.14 14.20
C ASN A 50 20.27 -2.49 13.81
N LEU A 51 20.90 -3.20 14.75
CA LEU A 51 21.47 -4.52 14.53
C LEU A 51 20.39 -5.59 14.26
N VAL A 52 19.30 -5.61 15.02
CA VAL A 52 18.26 -6.64 14.81
C VAL A 52 17.53 -6.45 13.48
N LEU A 53 17.25 -5.20 13.09
CA LEU A 53 16.57 -4.88 11.83
C LEU A 53 17.45 -5.14 10.60
N SER A 54 18.74 -4.82 10.68
CA SER A 54 19.70 -5.16 9.61
C SER A 54 19.89 -6.67 9.45
N ASN A 55 19.88 -7.44 10.53
CA ASN A 55 19.93 -8.90 10.46
C ASN A 55 18.67 -9.51 9.85
N ILE A 56 17.48 -9.00 10.17
CA ILE A 56 16.21 -9.48 9.56
C ILE A 56 16.22 -9.28 8.04
N SER A 57 16.70 -8.13 7.58
CA SER A 57 16.68 -7.78 6.15
C SER A 57 17.81 -8.41 5.31
N SER A 58 18.77 -9.09 5.94
CA SER A 58 19.92 -9.72 5.27
C SER A 58 20.01 -11.23 5.46
N ASN A 59 19.16 -11.82 6.31
CA ASN A 59 19.17 -13.26 6.56
C ASN A 59 18.58 -14.03 5.38
N THR A 60 19.40 -14.79 4.66
CA THR A 60 18.95 -15.61 3.52
C THR A 60 18.63 -17.06 3.89
N GLN A 61 18.84 -17.46 5.16
CA GLN A 61 18.68 -18.85 5.61
C GLN A 61 17.24 -19.19 6.00
N VAL A 62 16.33 -18.21 6.02
CA VAL A 62 14.93 -18.38 6.38
C VAL A 62 14.12 -18.73 5.14
N GLU A 63 13.67 -19.98 5.05
CA GLU A 63 12.88 -20.46 3.91
C GLU A 63 11.38 -20.20 4.07
N ASN A 64 10.87 -20.10 5.31
CA ASN A 64 9.44 -19.95 5.57
C ASN A 64 8.93 -18.49 5.56
N GLY A 65 9.78 -17.53 5.18
CA GLY A 65 9.43 -16.11 5.14
C GLY A 65 9.18 -15.47 6.51
N PHE A 66 9.53 -16.13 7.62
CA PHE A 66 9.36 -15.63 8.98
C PHE A 66 10.70 -15.42 9.68
N TYR A 67 10.98 -14.18 10.04
CA TYR A 67 12.28 -13.70 10.51
C TYR A 67 12.18 -13.21 11.96
N PRO A 68 12.04 -14.10 12.95
CA PRO A 68 12.12 -13.74 14.35
C PRO A 68 13.58 -13.51 14.72
N ASN A 69 13.88 -12.38 15.36
CA ASN A 69 15.24 -12.10 15.83
C ASN A 69 15.23 -11.22 17.08
N SER A 70 16.28 -11.32 17.88
CA SER A 70 16.47 -10.46 19.05
C SER A 70 17.94 -10.10 19.23
N MET A 71 18.21 -8.88 19.70
CA MET A 71 19.56 -8.39 19.97
C MET A 71 19.64 -7.72 21.34
N GLY A 72 20.82 -7.80 21.96
CA GLY A 72 21.09 -7.19 23.26
C GLY A 72 20.67 -8.06 24.46
N GLN A 73 20.76 -7.46 25.64
CA GLN A 73 20.38 -8.01 26.94
C GLN A 73 19.56 -6.97 27.70
N ASP A 74 18.79 -7.41 28.68
CA ASP A 74 17.98 -6.49 29.50
C ASP A 74 18.89 -5.47 30.22
N PRO A 75 18.53 -4.18 30.25
CA PRO A 75 17.24 -3.59 29.84
C PRO A 75 17.16 -3.11 28.38
N ASP A 76 18.22 -3.31 27.58
CA ASP A 76 18.35 -2.79 26.21
C ASP A 76 18.05 -3.85 25.13
N LYS A 77 17.38 -4.94 25.52
CA LYS A 77 17.04 -6.03 24.59
C LYS A 77 15.95 -5.59 23.62
N VAL A 78 16.11 -5.94 22.37
CA VAL A 78 15.15 -5.66 21.28
C VAL A 78 14.71 -6.98 20.67
N TYR A 79 13.41 -7.15 20.52
CA TYR A 79 12.79 -8.22 19.75
C TYR A 79 12.23 -7.64 18.46
N ALA A 80 12.39 -8.37 17.35
CA ALA A 80 11.81 -7.99 16.09
C ALA A 80 11.31 -9.22 15.31
N ILE A 81 10.27 -9.00 14.52
CA ILE A 81 9.67 -9.99 13.63
C ILE A 81 9.56 -9.35 12.25
N GLY A 82 10.11 -10.00 11.24
CA GLY A 82 9.74 -9.81 9.85
C GLY A 82 8.85 -10.97 9.37
N LEU A 83 7.79 -10.69 8.62
CA LEU A 83 6.96 -11.72 7.98
C LEU A 83 6.74 -11.35 6.52
N CYS A 84 7.10 -12.23 5.61
CA CYS A 84 6.77 -12.11 4.20
C CYS A 84 5.57 -12.96 3.83
N ARG A 85 4.83 -12.53 2.80
CA ARG A 85 3.75 -13.32 2.24
C ARG A 85 4.33 -14.55 1.51
N LYS A 86 3.73 -15.74 1.67
CA LYS A 86 4.30 -17.01 1.17
C LYS A 86 4.57 -17.03 -0.34
N ASP A 87 3.72 -16.37 -1.12
CA ASP A 87 3.76 -16.33 -2.58
C ASP A 87 4.79 -15.34 -3.15
N ILE A 88 5.55 -14.65 -2.30
CA ILE A 88 6.56 -13.66 -2.69
C ILE A 88 7.93 -14.32 -2.80
N LYS A 89 8.66 -14.03 -3.88
CA LYS A 89 10.02 -14.51 -4.08
C LYS A 89 10.95 -13.96 -2.99
N GLN A 90 11.96 -14.75 -2.63
CA GLN A 90 12.88 -14.40 -1.54
C GLN A 90 13.54 -13.03 -1.74
N ASP A 91 13.99 -12.69 -2.96
CA ASP A 91 14.61 -11.40 -3.25
C ASP A 91 13.66 -10.22 -3.04
N ASP A 92 12.40 -10.35 -3.47
CA ASP A 92 11.36 -9.32 -3.28
C ASP A 92 10.96 -9.20 -1.78
N CYS A 93 10.94 -10.33 -1.07
CA CYS A 93 10.72 -10.38 0.37
C CYS A 93 11.82 -9.65 1.14
N LEU A 94 13.09 -9.95 0.87
CA LEU A 94 14.23 -9.30 1.50
C LEU A 94 14.31 -7.81 1.13
N GLY A 95 13.99 -7.46 -0.12
CA GLY A 95 13.84 -6.07 -0.54
C GLY A 95 12.77 -5.33 0.25
N CYS A 96 11.62 -5.96 0.49
CA CYS A 96 10.55 -5.43 1.33
C CYS A 96 11.01 -5.20 2.77
N LEU A 97 11.58 -6.23 3.41
CA LEU A 97 12.05 -6.17 4.79
C LEU A 97 13.16 -5.14 4.98
N LYS A 98 14.06 -5.00 4.00
CA LYS A 98 15.12 -3.98 4.00
C LYS A 98 14.54 -2.58 3.96
N ASN A 99 13.59 -2.32 3.06
CA ASN A 99 12.93 -1.02 3.00
C ASN A 99 12.18 -0.73 4.31
N ALA A 100 11.40 -1.69 4.78
CA ALA A 100 10.60 -1.56 6.00
C ALA A 100 11.46 -1.32 7.25
N SER A 101 12.61 -2.00 7.34
CA SER A 101 13.60 -1.84 8.42
C SER A 101 14.21 -0.44 8.47
N ASN A 102 14.34 0.23 7.33
CA ASN A 102 14.87 1.59 7.26
C ASN A 102 13.79 2.64 7.56
N VAL A 103 12.57 2.42 7.05
CA VAL A 103 11.48 3.41 7.11
C VAL A 103 10.77 3.40 8.47
N LEU A 104 10.53 2.24 9.06
CA LEU A 104 9.71 2.16 10.29
C LEU A 104 10.33 2.92 11.48
N PRO A 105 11.64 2.81 11.79
CA PRO A 105 12.24 3.56 12.88
C PRO A 105 12.24 5.08 12.65
N GLN A 106 12.32 5.52 11.38
CA GLN A 106 12.23 6.94 11.04
C GLN A 106 10.82 7.49 11.30
N ASN A 107 9.80 6.76 10.85
CA ASN A 107 8.40 7.12 11.06
C ASN A 107 8.00 7.07 12.54
N CYS A 108 8.50 6.07 13.28
CA CYS A 108 8.28 5.92 14.72
C CYS A 108 9.51 6.36 15.53
N SER A 109 9.96 7.58 15.30
CA SER A 109 11.15 8.16 15.95
C SER A 109 11.12 7.96 17.47
N ASN A 110 12.20 7.37 18.01
CA ASN A 110 12.44 7.09 19.43
C ASN A 110 11.44 6.16 20.14
N ARG A 111 10.56 5.44 19.42
CA ARG A 111 9.60 4.51 20.03
C ARG A 111 10.21 3.15 20.27
N LYS A 112 9.96 2.54 21.42
CA LYS A 112 10.42 1.17 21.70
C LYS A 112 9.56 0.09 21.05
N GLU A 113 8.32 0.39 20.68
CA GLU A 113 7.44 -0.56 20.01
C GLU A 113 6.78 0.07 18.79
N ALA A 114 6.85 -0.62 17.66
CA ALA A 114 6.24 -0.20 16.39
C ALA A 114 5.98 -1.39 15.47
N ILE A 115 5.02 -1.22 14.57
CA ILE A 115 4.69 -2.17 13.51
C ILE A 115 4.43 -1.44 12.20
N GLY A 116 4.90 -2.00 11.09
CA GLY A 116 4.66 -1.51 9.74
C GLY A 116 4.20 -2.64 8.81
N TRP A 117 3.14 -2.36 8.04
CA TRP A 117 2.60 -3.27 7.04
C TRP A 117 2.86 -2.76 5.63
N TYR A 118 3.26 -3.69 4.77
CA TYR A 118 3.54 -3.51 3.35
C TYR A 118 2.78 -4.60 2.58
N ASP A 119 2.59 -4.43 1.27
CA ASP A 119 1.84 -5.42 0.47
C ASP A 119 2.49 -6.81 0.45
N TYR A 120 3.83 -6.86 0.59
CA TYR A 120 4.62 -8.10 0.54
C TYR A 120 5.15 -8.57 1.90
N CYS A 121 5.25 -7.68 2.89
CA CYS A 121 5.80 -8.02 4.20
C CYS A 121 5.23 -7.16 5.34
N MET A 122 5.44 -7.63 6.56
CA MET A 122 5.22 -6.90 7.80
C MET A 122 6.52 -6.90 8.59
N ILE A 123 6.79 -5.80 9.28
CA ILE A 123 7.89 -5.74 10.26
C ILE A 123 7.39 -5.12 11.56
N ARG A 124 7.81 -5.67 12.69
CA ARG A 124 7.53 -5.10 14.01
C ARG A 124 8.70 -5.30 14.97
N PHE A 125 8.86 -4.38 15.90
CA PHE A 125 9.85 -4.49 16.97
C PHE A 125 9.28 -4.03 18.31
N SER A 126 9.85 -4.51 19.41
CA SER A 126 9.48 -4.17 20.79
C SER A 126 10.65 -4.41 21.76
N ASP A 127 10.58 -3.83 22.96
CA ASP A 127 11.46 -4.15 24.09
C ASP A 127 10.98 -5.37 24.93
N ARG A 128 9.77 -5.87 24.65
CA ARG A 128 9.27 -7.16 25.17
C ARG A 128 9.29 -8.25 24.11
N SER A 129 9.24 -9.50 24.56
CA SER A 129 9.14 -10.64 23.64
C SER A 129 7.87 -10.53 22.78
N LEU A 130 8.02 -10.86 21.50
CA LEU A 130 6.95 -10.87 20.50
C LEU A 130 6.62 -12.29 20.01
N PHE A 131 7.41 -13.29 20.41
CA PHE A 131 7.40 -14.64 19.85
C PHE A 131 6.37 -15.54 20.53
N GLY A 132 5.54 -16.22 19.72
CA GLY A 132 4.49 -17.12 20.17
C GLY A 132 3.29 -16.42 20.80
N ILE A 133 3.22 -15.08 20.70
CA ILE A 133 2.17 -14.27 21.30
C ILE A 133 1.18 -13.85 20.21
N MET A 134 -0.08 -14.23 20.39
CA MET A 134 -1.16 -13.81 19.50
C MET A 134 -1.59 -12.37 19.83
N GLU A 135 -1.45 -11.47 18.86
CA GLU A 135 -1.86 -10.07 18.96
C GLU A 135 -2.68 -9.68 17.73
N ILE A 136 -3.85 -9.11 17.98
CA ILE A 136 -4.79 -8.65 16.94
C ILE A 136 -4.80 -7.13 16.78
N ASN A 137 -4.16 -6.40 17.70
CA ASN A 137 -4.14 -4.95 17.72
C ASN A 137 -2.70 -4.39 17.72
N PRO A 138 -2.45 -3.26 17.05
CA PRO A 138 -3.38 -2.50 16.21
C PRO A 138 -3.71 -3.29 14.95
N SER A 139 -4.95 -3.19 14.48
CA SER A 139 -5.37 -3.74 13.19
C SER A 139 -5.60 -2.62 12.20
N MET A 140 -5.32 -2.90 10.93
CA MET A 140 -5.69 -2.03 9.82
C MET A 140 -6.58 -2.82 8.87
N PHE A 141 -7.60 -2.17 8.33
CA PHE A 141 -8.47 -2.78 7.34
C PHE A 141 -8.80 -1.79 6.22
N MET A 142 -9.00 -2.33 5.03
CA MET A 142 -9.31 -1.61 3.79
C MET A 142 -10.36 -2.44 3.06
N TRP A 143 -11.33 -1.80 2.40
CA TRP A 143 -12.34 -2.52 1.63
C TRP A 143 -12.74 -1.75 0.39
N ASN A 144 -13.15 -2.51 -0.63
CA ASN A 144 -13.66 -1.97 -1.88
C ASN A 144 -15.12 -1.58 -1.68
N THR A 145 -15.48 -0.33 -1.96
CA THR A 145 -16.85 0.19 -1.83
C THR A 145 -17.77 -0.20 -2.99
N GLY A 146 -17.21 -0.76 -4.07
CA GLY A 146 -17.98 -1.29 -5.19
C GLY A 146 -18.98 -2.36 -4.72
N SER A 147 -20.15 -2.40 -5.36
CA SER A 147 -21.26 -3.28 -4.98
C SER A 147 -21.31 -4.55 -5.82
N VAL A 148 -21.45 -5.72 -5.19
CA VAL A 148 -21.82 -6.97 -5.87
C VAL A 148 -23.34 -7.05 -6.10
N SER A 149 -23.78 -7.66 -7.21
CA SER A 149 -25.21 -7.79 -7.53
C SER A 149 -25.96 -8.74 -6.58
N ASP A 150 -25.35 -9.87 -6.21
CA ASP A 150 -25.87 -10.81 -5.20
C ASP A 150 -24.99 -10.78 -3.95
N GLN A 151 -25.30 -9.86 -3.04
CA GLN A 151 -24.52 -9.64 -1.83
C GLN A 151 -24.59 -10.83 -0.86
N ASP A 152 -25.74 -11.49 -0.75
CA ASP A 152 -25.92 -12.60 0.20
C ASP A 152 -25.23 -13.87 -0.29
N GLY A 153 -25.35 -14.19 -1.58
CA GLY A 153 -24.61 -15.30 -2.18
C GLY A 153 -23.10 -15.10 -2.12
N TYR A 154 -22.63 -13.86 -2.38
CA TYR A 154 -21.22 -13.51 -2.25
C TYR A 154 -20.70 -13.69 -0.82
N LYS A 155 -21.42 -13.15 0.18
CA LYS A 155 -21.09 -13.29 1.61
C LYS A 155 -21.02 -14.75 2.05
N ARG A 156 -22.02 -15.56 1.67
CA ARG A 156 -22.05 -16.99 2.00
C ARG A 156 -20.86 -17.72 1.41
N ARG A 157 -20.53 -17.45 0.14
CA ARG A 157 -19.39 -18.08 -0.54
C ARG A 157 -18.06 -17.69 0.13
N LEU A 158 -17.90 -16.41 0.46
CA LEU A 158 -16.71 -15.90 1.13
C LEU A 158 -16.54 -16.54 2.52
N GLN A 159 -17.61 -16.65 3.30
CA GLN A 159 -17.61 -17.29 4.61
C GLN A 159 -17.20 -18.77 4.53
N THR A 160 -17.76 -19.53 3.59
CA THR A 160 -17.40 -20.95 3.40
C THR A 160 -15.93 -21.12 3.01
N LEU A 161 -15.43 -20.27 2.11
CA LEU A 161 -14.02 -20.30 1.70
C LEU A 161 -13.11 -19.96 2.88
N PHE A 162 -13.41 -18.86 3.58
CA PHE A 162 -12.65 -18.41 4.73
C PHE A 162 -12.54 -19.50 5.79
N GLU A 163 -13.65 -20.15 6.15
CA GLU A 163 -13.67 -21.20 7.17
C GLU A 163 -12.75 -22.38 6.78
N SER A 164 -12.81 -22.82 5.52
CA SER A 164 -11.93 -23.88 5.03
C SER A 164 -10.45 -23.48 5.04
N MET A 165 -10.13 -22.25 4.58
CA MET A 165 -8.75 -21.77 4.53
C MET A 165 -8.20 -21.46 5.92
N ARG A 166 -9.05 -21.06 6.87
CA ARG A 166 -8.70 -20.83 8.27
C ARG A 166 -8.16 -22.11 8.90
N SER A 167 -8.88 -23.23 8.75
CA SER A 167 -8.41 -24.53 9.25
C SER A 167 -7.13 -24.99 8.56
N GLU A 168 -7.03 -24.81 7.24
CA GLU A 168 -5.83 -25.17 6.46
C GLU A 168 -4.60 -24.35 6.88
N ALA A 169 -4.72 -23.03 7.02
CA ALA A 169 -3.62 -22.18 7.44
C ALA A 169 -3.23 -22.42 8.92
N ALA A 170 -4.20 -22.68 9.79
CA ALA A 170 -3.95 -22.95 11.21
C ALA A 170 -3.21 -24.28 11.44
N SER A 171 -3.66 -25.34 10.77
CA SER A 171 -3.09 -26.70 10.85
C SER A 171 -1.89 -26.92 9.93
N GLY A 172 -1.70 -26.04 8.94
CA GLY A 172 -0.71 -26.20 7.88
C GLY A 172 0.74 -26.06 8.31
N ASP A 173 1.62 -26.29 7.33
CA ASP A 173 3.08 -26.31 7.44
C ASP A 173 3.69 -25.00 8.00
N SER A 174 5.03 -24.94 8.04
CA SER A 174 5.86 -23.84 8.57
C SER A 174 5.55 -22.41 8.09
N PHE A 175 4.64 -22.21 7.12
CA PHE A 175 4.21 -20.92 6.60
C PHE A 175 2.84 -20.44 7.14
N LYS A 176 2.02 -21.34 7.71
CA LYS A 176 0.63 -21.05 8.17
C LYS A 176 -0.17 -20.16 7.21
N PHE A 177 -0.30 -20.63 5.97
CA PHE A 177 -0.82 -19.87 4.83
C PHE A 177 -1.81 -20.71 4.04
N ALA A 178 -2.86 -20.08 3.52
CA ALA A 178 -3.74 -20.67 2.52
C ALA A 178 -4.19 -19.61 1.50
N ALA A 179 -4.30 -20.00 0.23
CA ALA A 179 -4.85 -19.18 -0.84
C ALA A 179 -5.79 -20.02 -1.71
N ARG A 180 -6.89 -19.45 -2.18
CA ARG A 180 -7.85 -20.14 -3.05
C ARG A 180 -8.48 -19.18 -4.06
N THR A 181 -8.95 -19.75 -5.17
CA THR A 181 -9.83 -19.09 -6.12
C THR A 181 -11.22 -19.72 -6.10
N SER A 182 -12.25 -18.93 -6.36
CA SER A 182 -13.62 -19.42 -6.47
C SER A 182 -14.45 -18.56 -7.40
N PHE A 183 -15.56 -19.10 -7.90
CA PHE A 183 -16.54 -18.29 -8.63
C PHE A 183 -17.59 -17.74 -7.65
N ALA A 184 -17.80 -16.43 -7.71
CA ALA A 184 -18.91 -15.75 -7.07
C ALA A 184 -20.20 -15.90 -7.92
N PRO A 185 -21.40 -15.65 -7.36
CA PRO A 185 -22.67 -15.79 -8.07
C PRO A 185 -22.79 -14.96 -9.37
N ASP A 186 -22.03 -13.88 -9.50
CA ASP A 186 -21.96 -13.01 -10.68
C ASP A 186 -20.86 -13.44 -11.69
N LEU A 187 -20.36 -14.67 -11.58
CA LEU A 187 -19.27 -15.23 -12.38
C LEU A 187 -17.92 -14.49 -12.23
N LYS A 188 -17.80 -13.57 -11.27
CA LYS A 188 -16.49 -13.01 -10.94
C LYS A 188 -15.63 -14.04 -10.22
N THR A 189 -14.35 -14.04 -10.55
CA THR A 189 -13.38 -14.87 -9.83
C THR A 189 -13.01 -14.16 -8.54
N LEU A 190 -13.25 -14.83 -7.43
CA LEU A 190 -12.87 -14.43 -6.09
C LEU A 190 -11.49 -15.02 -5.78
N TYR A 191 -10.56 -14.16 -5.41
CA TYR A 191 -9.22 -14.51 -4.98
C TYR A 191 -9.15 -14.27 -3.48
N VAL A 192 -8.75 -15.27 -2.69
CA VAL A 192 -8.71 -15.16 -1.23
C VAL A 192 -7.41 -15.72 -0.69
N LEU A 193 -6.85 -15.05 0.32
CA LEU A 193 -5.61 -15.41 0.99
C LEU A 193 -5.71 -15.14 2.49
N VAL A 194 -5.19 -16.06 3.30
CA VAL A 194 -5.01 -15.92 4.74
C VAL A 194 -3.61 -16.35 5.13
N GLN A 195 -3.03 -15.69 6.14
CA GLN A 195 -1.73 -16.07 6.68
C GLN A 195 -1.59 -15.68 8.16
N CYS A 196 -0.95 -16.54 8.94
CA CYS A 196 -0.53 -16.27 10.32
C CYS A 196 1.00 -16.14 10.41
N THR A 197 1.49 -15.57 11.51
CA THR A 197 2.90 -15.74 11.88
C THR A 197 3.16 -17.22 12.25
N PRO A 198 4.20 -17.86 11.70
CA PRO A 198 4.49 -19.29 11.93
C PRO A 198 4.72 -19.73 13.38
N ASP A 199 5.06 -18.80 14.27
CA ASP A 199 5.33 -19.05 15.69
C ASP A 199 4.06 -19.30 16.53
N LEU A 200 2.86 -19.12 15.98
CA LEU A 200 1.61 -19.34 16.71
C LEU A 200 1.21 -20.82 16.76
N SER A 201 0.53 -21.21 17.84
CA SER A 201 -0.18 -22.49 17.87
C SER A 201 -1.31 -22.51 16.82
N GLU A 202 -1.77 -23.71 16.46
CA GLU A 202 -2.93 -23.88 15.57
C GLU A 202 -4.15 -23.10 16.09
N LYS A 203 -4.44 -23.23 17.39
CA LYS A 203 -5.53 -22.49 18.04
C LYS A 203 -5.37 -20.97 17.91
N ASN A 204 -4.20 -20.43 18.25
CA ASN A 204 -3.95 -19.00 18.19
C ASN A 204 -4.00 -18.46 16.75
N CYS A 205 -3.53 -19.22 15.76
CA CYS A 205 -3.67 -18.83 14.36
C CYS A 205 -5.15 -18.78 13.95
N SER A 206 -5.94 -19.81 14.28
CA SER A 206 -7.37 -19.86 13.98
C SER A 206 -8.15 -18.71 14.64
N ASP A 207 -7.86 -18.44 15.93
CA ASP A 207 -8.49 -17.35 16.68
C ASP A 207 -8.11 -15.98 16.08
N CYS A 208 -6.85 -15.77 15.70
CA CYS A 208 -6.41 -14.54 15.03
C CYS A 208 -7.12 -14.33 13.69
N LEU A 209 -7.17 -15.36 12.83
CA LEU A 209 -7.84 -15.30 11.54
C LEU A 209 -9.33 -14.95 11.69
N THR A 210 -9.99 -15.53 12.69
CA THR A 210 -11.39 -15.24 13.02
C THR A 210 -11.58 -13.76 13.38
N ALA A 211 -10.65 -13.18 14.15
CA ALA A 211 -10.70 -11.76 14.51
C ALA A 211 -10.55 -10.85 13.28
N VAL A 212 -9.56 -11.10 12.40
CA VAL A 212 -9.35 -10.25 11.21
C VAL A 212 -10.46 -10.38 10.17
N TYR A 213 -11.14 -11.53 10.10
CA TYR A 213 -12.36 -11.70 9.30
C TYR A 213 -13.51 -10.83 9.82
N GLY A 214 -13.72 -10.81 11.14
CA GLY A 214 -14.78 -10.02 11.78
C GLY A 214 -14.61 -8.50 11.68
N ASN A 215 -13.39 -8.02 11.44
CA ASN A 215 -13.09 -6.58 11.31
C ASN A 215 -13.67 -5.95 10.03
N ILE A 216 -14.04 -6.76 9.02
CA ILE A 216 -14.63 -6.23 7.78
C ILE A 216 -16.13 -6.05 8.02
N PRO A 217 -16.67 -4.80 7.95
CA PRO A 217 -18.03 -4.53 8.41
C PRO A 217 -19.09 -5.36 7.65
N PRO A 218 -20.07 -5.98 8.34
CA PRO A 218 -21.06 -6.88 7.75
C PRO A 218 -21.96 -6.26 6.67
N VAL A 219 -22.06 -4.93 6.63
CA VAL A 219 -23.04 -4.20 5.83
C VAL A 219 -22.54 -3.89 4.41
N VAL A 220 -21.24 -4.01 4.15
CA VAL A 220 -20.66 -3.48 2.92
C VAL A 220 -20.81 -4.51 1.81
N GLY A 221 -21.38 -4.11 0.68
CA GLY A 221 -21.45 -4.91 -0.55
C GLY A 221 -20.10 -5.07 -1.23
N SER A 222 -19.01 -5.06 -0.46
CA SER A 222 -17.65 -4.87 -0.91
C SER A 222 -17.17 -6.04 -1.76
N GLN A 223 -16.74 -5.73 -2.99
CA GLN A 223 -16.13 -6.72 -3.89
C GLN A 223 -14.70 -7.10 -3.47
N GLY A 224 -14.17 -6.54 -2.38
CA GLY A 224 -12.81 -6.75 -1.92
C GLY A 224 -12.57 -6.21 -0.51
N GLY A 225 -11.60 -6.78 0.19
CA GLY A 225 -11.26 -6.42 1.56
C GLY A 225 -9.88 -6.96 1.97
N ARG A 226 -9.15 -6.16 2.74
CA ARG A 226 -7.85 -6.50 3.31
C ARG A 226 -7.86 -6.14 4.80
N THR A 227 -7.49 -7.07 5.66
CA THR A 227 -7.29 -6.84 7.09
C THR A 227 -5.91 -7.34 7.48
N TYR A 228 -5.15 -6.51 8.17
CA TYR A 228 -3.85 -6.87 8.73
C TYR A 228 -3.87 -6.65 10.24
N ALA A 229 -3.38 -7.64 10.96
CA ALA A 229 -3.09 -7.61 12.37
C ALA A 229 -1.60 -7.98 12.59
N PRO A 230 -1.06 -7.83 13.80
CA PRO A 230 0.33 -8.20 14.07
C PRO A 230 0.61 -9.70 13.90
N SER A 231 -0.39 -10.56 14.19
CA SER A 231 -0.24 -12.02 14.16
C SER A 231 -0.83 -12.70 12.92
N CYS A 232 -1.66 -12.02 12.13
CA CYS A 232 -2.28 -12.61 10.95
C CYS A 232 -2.84 -11.57 9.98
N ASN A 233 -3.16 -12.00 8.76
CA ASN A 233 -3.83 -11.18 7.77
C ASN A 233 -4.85 -11.99 6.96
N TYR A 234 -5.81 -11.26 6.40
CA TYR A 234 -6.88 -11.78 5.55
C TYR A 234 -7.10 -10.83 4.38
N ARG A 235 -7.10 -11.35 3.15
CA ARG A 235 -7.36 -10.57 1.94
C ARG A 235 -8.26 -11.32 0.99
N PHE A 236 -9.27 -10.64 0.46
CA PHE A 236 -10.08 -11.13 -0.64
C PHE A 236 -10.30 -10.02 -1.67
N GLU A 237 -10.29 -10.37 -2.95
CA GLU A 237 -10.46 -9.43 -4.05
C GLU A 237 -11.11 -10.13 -5.25
N THR A 238 -11.68 -9.37 -6.19
CA THR A 238 -12.22 -9.87 -7.47
C THR A 238 -11.19 -9.85 -8.62
N TYR A 239 -9.95 -9.47 -8.33
CA TYR A 239 -8.81 -9.52 -9.24
C TYR A 239 -7.67 -10.33 -8.62
N SER A 240 -6.79 -10.88 -9.46
CA SER A 240 -5.65 -11.66 -9.01
C SER A 240 -4.60 -10.77 -8.33
N PHE A 241 -4.15 -11.18 -7.14
CA PHE A 241 -3.07 -10.51 -6.39
C PHE A 241 -1.99 -11.48 -5.88
N PHE A 242 -2.10 -12.76 -6.25
CA PHE A 242 -1.14 -13.83 -6.01
C PHE A 242 -1.11 -14.75 -7.24
N ASP A 243 -0.01 -15.48 -7.43
CA ASP A 243 0.09 -16.49 -8.49
C ASP A 243 -0.87 -17.66 -8.21
N VAL A 244 -1.80 -17.91 -9.13
CA VAL A 244 -2.84 -18.94 -9.00
C VAL A 244 -2.29 -20.36 -8.79
N ALA A 245 -1.02 -20.61 -9.10
CA ALA A 245 -0.35 -21.85 -8.72
C ALA A 245 -0.46 -22.12 -7.20
N TYR A 246 -0.35 -21.08 -6.37
CA TYR A 246 -0.48 -21.18 -4.91
C TYR A 246 -1.90 -21.50 -4.44
N ALA A 247 -2.93 -21.33 -5.29
CA ALA A 247 -4.29 -21.74 -4.98
C ALA A 247 -4.57 -23.22 -5.25
N THR A 248 -3.65 -23.92 -5.92
CA THR A 248 -3.83 -25.32 -6.36
C THR A 248 -2.97 -26.34 -5.61
N SER A 249 -2.09 -25.88 -4.70
CA SER A 249 -1.04 -26.73 -4.11
C SER A 249 -1.50 -27.71 -3.02
N SER A 250 -2.80 -27.96 -2.83
CA SER A 250 -3.30 -29.02 -1.94
C SER A 250 -3.92 -30.23 -2.68
N SER A 251 -3.67 -30.38 -3.98
CA SER A 251 -3.95 -31.63 -4.71
C SER A 251 -2.78 -32.03 -5.62
N PRO A 252 -2.43 -33.32 -5.74
CA PRO A 252 -1.33 -33.76 -6.60
C PRO A 252 -1.64 -33.43 -8.07
N PRO A 253 -0.63 -33.06 -8.88
CA PRO A 253 -0.84 -32.58 -10.24
C PRO A 253 -1.43 -33.71 -11.12
N PRO A 254 -2.46 -33.45 -11.95
CA PRO A 254 -2.75 -34.31 -13.07
C PRO A 254 -1.58 -34.24 -14.05
N PHE A 255 -1.07 -35.40 -14.48
CA PHE A 255 -0.07 -35.51 -15.54
C PHE A 255 -0.51 -34.73 -16.78
N LEU A 256 0.15 -33.59 -17.05
CA LEU A 256 0.05 -32.89 -18.33
C LEU A 256 1.08 -33.50 -19.28
N ALA A 257 0.58 -34.11 -20.36
CA ALA A 257 1.40 -34.57 -21.47
C ALA A 257 2.11 -33.38 -22.14
N SER A 258 3.39 -33.58 -22.46
CA SER A 258 4.27 -32.60 -23.09
C SER A 258 3.82 -32.26 -24.53
N PRO A 259 3.95 -31.00 -24.99
CA PRO A 259 3.76 -30.64 -26.39
C PRO A 259 5.01 -30.97 -27.23
N PRO A 260 4.87 -31.23 -28.54
CA PRO A 260 6.01 -31.55 -29.42
C PRO A 260 6.81 -30.29 -29.77
N SER A 261 8.14 -30.48 -29.87
CA SER A 261 9.16 -29.50 -30.19
C SER A 261 9.11 -28.97 -31.65
N PRO A 262 9.51 -27.71 -31.91
CA PRO A 262 9.52 -27.12 -33.26
C PRO A 262 10.79 -27.49 -34.07
N PRO A 263 10.73 -27.42 -35.42
CA PRO A 263 11.83 -27.81 -36.30
C PRO A 263 12.90 -26.71 -36.49
N PRO A 264 14.11 -27.07 -36.96
CA PRO A 264 15.27 -26.17 -37.01
C PRO A 264 15.27 -25.21 -38.22
N PRO A 265 16.01 -24.08 -38.15
CA PRO A 265 16.09 -23.09 -39.23
C PRO A 265 17.11 -23.48 -40.32
N PRO A 266 16.92 -23.00 -41.58
CA PRO A 266 17.84 -23.26 -42.69
C PRO A 266 19.07 -22.32 -42.69
N PRO A 267 20.11 -22.66 -43.48
CA PRO A 267 21.43 -22.02 -43.38
C PRO A 267 21.60 -20.75 -44.21
N VAL A 268 22.41 -19.85 -43.68
CA VAL A 268 22.87 -18.59 -44.30
C VAL A 268 23.95 -18.88 -45.36
N PRO A 269 23.93 -18.21 -46.54
CA PRO A 269 25.10 -18.15 -47.42
C PRO A 269 25.96 -16.91 -47.14
N ILE A 270 27.28 -17.14 -47.05
CA ILE A 270 28.33 -16.11 -47.12
C ILE A 270 28.92 -16.11 -48.53
N THR A 271 29.10 -14.93 -49.13
CA THR A 271 30.19 -14.48 -50.03
C THR A 271 29.70 -13.18 -50.69
N GLY A 272 30.46 -12.16 -51.04
CA GLY A 272 31.88 -11.87 -51.08
C GLY A 272 32.02 -10.42 -51.58
N LYS A 273 33.14 -9.78 -51.25
CA LYS A 273 33.44 -8.34 -51.43
C LYS A 273 33.42 -7.85 -52.88
N GLU A 274 33.13 -6.55 -53.08
CA GLU A 274 34.10 -5.65 -53.72
C GLU A 274 33.92 -4.13 -53.42
N ARG A 275 35.05 -3.43 -53.47
CA ARG A 275 35.37 -1.98 -53.27
C ARG A 275 34.84 -1.13 -54.45
N LYS A 276 34.82 0.21 -54.52
CA LYS A 276 35.25 1.41 -53.75
C LYS A 276 34.60 2.59 -54.51
N LYS A 277 34.32 3.72 -53.85
CA LYS A 277 34.86 5.04 -54.26
C LYS A 277 34.75 6.03 -53.11
N LYS A 278 35.76 6.87 -53.03
CA LYS A 278 36.09 7.81 -51.96
C LYS A 278 35.83 9.21 -52.51
N THR A 279 35.22 10.09 -51.73
CA THR A 279 35.36 11.53 -51.93
C THR A 279 35.36 12.22 -50.58
N GLN A 280 36.31 13.12 -50.41
CA GLN A 280 36.70 13.82 -49.19
C GLN A 280 36.32 15.30 -49.35
N THR A 281 35.87 15.97 -48.29
CA THR A 281 35.88 17.45 -48.18
C THR A 281 35.99 17.87 -46.71
N VAL A 282 36.58 19.04 -46.49
CA VAL A 282 37.34 19.51 -45.32
C VAL A 282 36.55 20.51 -44.42
N VAL A 283 36.84 20.42 -43.12
CA VAL A 283 36.72 21.28 -41.91
C VAL A 283 36.30 22.77 -42.00
N VAL A 284 35.50 23.25 -41.02
CA VAL A 284 35.68 24.57 -40.33
C VAL A 284 35.36 24.45 -38.82
N ILE A 285 36.33 24.82 -37.98
CA ILE A 285 36.35 24.82 -36.51
C ILE A 285 35.97 26.23 -36.01
N VAL A 286 34.71 26.50 -35.65
CA VAL A 286 34.35 27.75 -34.90
C VAL A 286 33.16 27.53 -33.94
N VAL A 287 32.31 26.54 -34.19
CA VAL A 287 31.09 26.29 -33.38
C VAL A 287 31.32 25.64 -31.99
N PRO A 288 32.34 24.77 -31.76
CA PRO A 288 32.47 24.05 -30.48
C PRO A 288 32.80 24.94 -29.27
N SER A 289 33.50 26.06 -29.48
CA SER A 289 33.93 26.94 -28.38
C SER A 289 32.78 27.75 -27.79
N VAL A 290 31.83 28.18 -28.63
CA VAL A 290 30.66 28.94 -28.18
C VAL A 290 29.69 28.05 -27.41
N ILE A 291 29.51 26.80 -27.85
CA ILE A 291 28.65 25.84 -27.15
C ILE A 291 29.27 25.43 -25.80
N ALA A 292 30.59 25.21 -25.74
CA ALA A 292 31.27 24.91 -24.48
C ALA A 292 31.17 26.06 -23.47
N MET A 293 31.27 27.32 -23.94
CA MET A 293 31.11 28.53 -23.12
C MET A 293 29.67 28.70 -22.59
N ILE A 294 28.66 28.40 -23.41
CA ILE A 294 27.26 28.47 -22.98
C ILE A 294 26.97 27.37 -21.95
N LEU A 295 27.49 26.15 -22.16
CA LEU A 295 27.31 25.04 -21.23
C LEU A 295 28.00 25.28 -19.89
N THR A 296 29.19 25.87 -19.86
CA THR A 296 29.87 26.21 -18.60
C THR A 296 29.14 27.32 -17.84
N ILE A 297 28.59 28.32 -18.53
CA ILE A 297 27.76 29.37 -17.89
C ILE A 297 26.49 28.77 -17.30
N ILE A 298 25.80 27.88 -18.03
CA ILE A 298 24.60 27.18 -17.53
C ILE A 298 24.94 26.32 -16.30
N ILE A 299 26.05 25.58 -16.33
CA ILE A 299 26.51 24.77 -15.21
C ILE A 299 26.86 25.66 -14.00
N CYS A 300 27.53 26.79 -14.21
CA CYS A 300 27.83 27.74 -13.13
C CYS A 300 26.55 28.33 -12.51
N ILE A 301 25.56 28.72 -13.32
CA ILE A 301 24.26 29.19 -12.82
C ILE A 301 23.56 28.08 -12.02
N PHE A 302 23.57 26.85 -12.53
CA PHE A 302 22.93 25.71 -11.85
C PHE A 302 23.61 25.36 -10.52
N LEU A 303 24.93 25.50 -10.44
CA LEU A 303 25.70 25.29 -9.20
C LEU A 303 25.57 26.49 -8.23
N SER A 304 25.37 27.70 -8.72
CA SER A 304 25.10 28.88 -7.88
C SER A 304 23.68 28.92 -7.31
N VAL A 305 22.70 28.29 -7.98
CA VAL A 305 21.31 28.17 -7.51
C VAL A 305 21.14 27.01 -6.50
N ARG A 306 22.11 26.10 -6.39
CA ARG A 306 22.11 25.02 -5.39
C ARG A 306 23.03 25.30 -4.20
N LYS A 307 22.59 26.14 -3.28
CA LYS A 307 22.82 25.96 -1.83
C LYS A 307 21.65 26.55 -1.01
N PRO A 308 21.33 25.98 0.16
CA PRO A 308 20.01 25.39 0.38
C PRO A 308 19.20 26.08 1.49
N LYS A 309 17.86 26.04 1.38
CA LYS A 309 16.97 25.87 2.53
C LYS A 309 15.55 25.49 2.10
N ASP A 310 14.98 24.60 2.90
CA ASP A 310 13.60 24.10 2.97
C ASP A 310 13.19 23.03 1.94
N ASN A 311 13.13 21.79 2.46
CA ASN A 311 12.73 20.57 1.76
C ASN A 311 11.24 20.62 1.37
N PHE A 312 10.96 21.07 0.15
CA PHE A 312 9.78 20.71 -0.62
C PHE A 312 10.15 19.56 -1.60
N GLU A 313 10.06 18.32 -1.12
CA GLU A 313 10.22 17.07 -1.89
C GLU A 313 9.04 16.17 -1.45
N ASN A 314 8.15 15.59 -2.27
CA ASN A 314 8.19 15.18 -3.67
C ASN A 314 6.75 15.14 -4.24
N PHE A 315 6.52 15.82 -5.37
CA PHE A 315 5.33 15.59 -6.21
C PHE A 315 5.38 14.17 -6.79
N GLY A 316 4.22 13.52 -6.87
CA GLY A 316 4.07 12.12 -7.31
C GLY A 316 4.91 11.79 -8.54
N MET A 317 5.66 10.68 -8.45
CA MET A 317 6.54 10.21 -9.51
C MET A 317 5.76 9.97 -10.80
N ALA A 318 5.85 10.91 -11.74
CA ALA A 318 5.29 10.77 -13.08
C ALA A 318 5.95 9.57 -13.78
N ARG A 319 5.16 8.54 -14.10
CA ARG A 319 5.58 7.49 -15.03
C ARG A 319 5.30 7.97 -16.45
N ILE A 320 6.33 7.94 -17.30
CA ILE A 320 6.15 8.03 -18.74
C ILE A 320 5.65 6.64 -19.18
N PHE A 321 4.34 6.49 -19.30
CA PHE A 321 3.76 5.41 -20.10
C PHE A 321 3.95 5.73 -21.59
N GLU A 322 3.82 4.74 -22.47
CA GLU A 322 3.90 4.95 -23.92
C GLU A 322 3.07 6.19 -24.32
N LEU A 323 3.63 7.02 -25.20
CA LEU A 323 3.29 8.43 -25.44
C LEU A 323 1.80 8.79 -25.67
N ASP A 324 0.89 7.81 -25.76
CA ASP A 324 -0.54 7.98 -26.04
C ASP A 324 -1.51 7.29 -25.04
N GLN A 325 -1.04 6.63 -23.97
CA GLN A 325 -1.95 5.98 -23.00
C GLN A 325 -2.40 6.92 -21.88
N THR A 326 -3.63 7.45 -21.98
CA THR A 326 -4.27 8.31 -20.95
C THR A 326 -5.05 7.54 -19.88
N GLU A 327 -5.19 6.23 -20.05
CA GLU A 327 -5.86 5.29 -19.14
C GLU A 327 -5.27 3.89 -19.29
N GLY A 328 -5.27 3.09 -18.22
CA GLY A 328 -4.73 1.74 -18.25
C GLY A 328 -4.77 1.04 -16.90
N SER A 329 -4.22 -0.17 -16.84
CA SER A 329 -4.11 -0.97 -15.61
C SER A 329 -2.67 -1.41 -15.37
N THR A 330 -2.22 -1.36 -14.14
CA THR A 330 -0.88 -1.82 -13.72
C THR A 330 -1.00 -2.77 -12.55
N ASN A 331 -0.30 -3.91 -12.62
CA ASN A 331 -0.16 -4.83 -11.48
C ASN A 331 0.75 -4.26 -10.38
N ARG A 332 1.45 -3.15 -10.67
CA ARG A 332 2.38 -2.48 -9.76
C ARG A 332 1.87 -1.08 -9.47
N ILE A 333 1.32 -0.91 -8.27
CA ILE A 333 0.75 0.34 -7.76
C ILE A 333 1.84 1.10 -7.01
N VAL A 334 2.09 2.36 -7.40
CA VAL A 334 3.12 3.21 -6.80
C VAL A 334 2.53 4.60 -6.57
N GLY A 335 2.59 5.09 -5.34
CA GLY A 335 2.13 6.43 -4.97
C GLY A 335 2.00 6.60 -3.46
N THR A 336 1.86 7.85 -3.01
CA THR A 336 1.66 8.16 -1.60
C THR A 336 0.20 7.94 -1.23
N TYR A 337 -0.04 7.10 -0.22
CA TYR A 337 -1.39 6.79 0.25
C TYR A 337 -2.10 8.06 0.74
N GLY A 338 -3.39 8.18 0.43
CA GLY A 338 -4.19 9.37 0.65
C GLY A 338 -4.20 10.37 -0.52
N TYR A 339 -3.17 10.40 -1.36
CA TYR A 339 -3.21 11.11 -2.66
C TYR A 339 -3.66 10.23 -3.82
N MET A 340 -3.50 8.91 -3.69
CA MET A 340 -3.88 7.97 -4.74
C MET A 340 -5.41 7.85 -4.84
N ALA A 341 -5.93 7.94 -6.07
CA ALA A 341 -7.33 7.66 -6.34
C ALA A 341 -7.69 6.22 -5.93
N PRO A 342 -8.91 5.96 -5.42
CA PRO A 342 -9.33 4.63 -4.98
C PRO A 342 -9.12 3.55 -6.05
N GLU A 343 -9.52 3.80 -7.29
CA GLU A 343 -9.37 2.84 -8.39
C GLU A 343 -7.89 2.53 -8.71
N TYR A 344 -7.00 3.51 -8.52
CA TYR A 344 -5.56 3.30 -8.69
C TYR A 344 -4.95 2.59 -7.50
N ALA A 345 -5.26 3.03 -6.28
CA ALA A 345 -4.74 2.46 -5.04
C ALA A 345 -5.20 1.00 -4.84
N MET A 346 -6.38 0.67 -5.32
CA MET A 346 -7.03 -0.62 -5.07
C MET A 346 -6.90 -1.57 -6.26
N LEU A 347 -7.09 -1.09 -7.48
CA LEU A 347 -7.14 -1.92 -8.69
C LEU A 347 -5.94 -1.70 -9.62
N GLY A 348 -5.06 -0.74 -9.31
CA GLY A 348 -3.98 -0.33 -10.20
C GLY A 348 -4.47 0.31 -11.50
N GLN A 349 -5.73 0.76 -11.55
CA GLN A 349 -6.29 1.44 -12.70
C GLN A 349 -5.90 2.91 -12.65
N PHE A 350 -5.11 3.36 -13.62
CA PHE A 350 -4.71 4.76 -13.72
C PHE A 350 -5.44 5.43 -14.87
N SER A 351 -5.74 6.72 -14.69
CA SER A 351 -6.30 7.56 -15.74
C SER A 351 -6.04 9.02 -15.42
N THR A 352 -6.33 9.90 -16.38
CA THR A 352 -6.39 11.35 -16.12
C THR A 352 -7.33 11.72 -14.97
N LYS A 353 -8.34 10.90 -14.65
CA LYS A 353 -9.24 11.11 -13.50
C LYS A 353 -8.59 10.74 -12.17
N SER A 354 -7.61 9.84 -12.18
CA SER A 354 -6.81 9.53 -11.01
C SER A 354 -5.90 10.70 -10.66
N ASP A 355 -5.36 11.40 -11.68
CA ASP A 355 -4.60 12.65 -11.47
C ASP A 355 -5.47 13.78 -10.93
N VAL A 356 -6.72 13.91 -11.41
CA VAL A 356 -7.71 14.87 -10.87
C VAL A 356 -7.96 14.61 -9.39
N PHE A 357 -8.06 13.34 -8.97
CA PHE A 357 -8.22 13.01 -7.56
C PHE A 357 -7.04 13.49 -6.73
N SER A 358 -5.81 13.15 -7.13
CA SER A 358 -4.60 13.59 -6.43
C SER A 358 -4.50 15.11 -6.35
N PHE A 359 -4.91 15.82 -7.41
CA PHE A 359 -4.99 17.28 -7.42
C PHE A 359 -6.01 17.82 -6.41
N GLY A 360 -7.19 17.20 -6.32
CA GLY A 360 -8.22 17.58 -5.34
C GLY A 360 -7.75 17.44 -3.90
N VAL A 361 -7.04 16.34 -3.62
CA VAL A 361 -6.40 16.10 -2.32
C VAL A 361 -5.39 17.21 -1.99
N LEU A 362 -4.54 17.58 -2.95
CA LEU A 362 -3.55 18.66 -2.77
C LEU A 362 -4.21 20.02 -2.47
N ILE A 363 -5.33 20.35 -3.14
CA ILE A 363 -6.08 21.57 -2.81
C ILE A 363 -6.51 21.58 -1.34
N LEU A 364 -7.12 20.48 -0.88
CA LEU A 364 -7.63 20.38 0.49
C LEU A 364 -6.50 20.38 1.53
N GLU A 365 -5.35 19.79 1.19
CA GLU A 365 -4.15 19.81 2.03
C GLU A 365 -3.58 21.23 2.15
N VAL A 366 -3.43 21.96 1.05
CA VAL A 366 -2.93 23.34 1.05
C VAL A 366 -3.85 24.27 1.85
N LEU A 367 -5.17 24.12 1.69
CA LEU A 367 -6.14 24.96 2.40
C LEU A 367 -6.19 24.68 3.90
N SER A 368 -5.92 23.44 4.32
CA SER A 368 -5.90 23.06 5.73
C SER A 368 -4.56 23.25 6.42
N GLY A 369 -3.46 23.37 5.65
CA GLY A 369 -2.11 23.47 6.17
C GLY A 369 -1.64 22.22 6.92
N GLN A 370 -2.44 21.14 6.91
CA GLN A 370 -2.15 19.89 7.59
C GLN A 370 -1.79 18.81 6.59
N LYS A 371 -0.66 18.14 6.80
CA LYS A 371 -0.27 16.99 5.97
C LYS A 371 -1.30 15.87 6.11
N ILE A 372 -1.57 15.16 5.02
CA ILE A 372 -2.45 13.97 5.01
C ILE A 372 -2.08 12.94 6.09
N THR A 373 -0.78 12.80 6.40
CA THR A 373 -0.26 11.84 7.38
C THR A 373 -0.39 12.29 8.84
N HIS A 374 -0.85 13.52 9.11
CA HIS A 374 -0.85 14.14 10.45
C HIS A 374 -2.15 14.88 10.77
N PHE A 375 -3.31 14.30 10.44
CA PHE A 375 -4.59 14.86 10.88
C PHE A 375 -4.95 14.31 12.28
N HIS A 376 -4.72 15.12 13.32
CA HIS A 376 -5.11 14.83 14.70
C HIS A 376 -6.06 15.92 15.18
N ASP A 377 -7.30 15.55 15.51
CA ASP A 377 -8.14 16.38 16.37
C ASP A 377 -8.47 15.62 17.66
N GLY A 378 -7.80 16.03 18.73
CA GLY A 378 -8.21 15.86 20.13
C GLY A 378 -8.27 14.43 20.68
N GLU A 379 -9.13 13.58 20.14
CA GLU A 379 -9.53 12.28 20.70
C GLU A 379 -10.02 11.25 19.65
N ASN A 380 -10.19 11.65 18.37
CA ASN A 380 -10.61 10.75 17.28
C ASN A 380 -9.75 10.99 16.02
N THR A 381 -9.24 9.92 15.40
CA THR A 381 -8.49 10.01 14.13
C THR A 381 -9.45 10.28 12.97
N GLU A 382 -9.71 11.54 12.62
CA GLU A 382 -10.46 11.92 11.40
C GLU A 382 -9.49 12.19 10.24
N TYR A 383 -9.67 11.52 9.09
CA TYR A 383 -8.87 11.74 7.87
C TYR A 383 -9.26 13.04 7.15
N LEU A 384 -8.31 13.72 6.50
CA LEU A 384 -8.50 15.01 5.80
C LEU A 384 -9.76 15.06 4.91
N LEU A 385 -10.01 14.03 4.10
CA LEU A 385 -11.18 14.01 3.20
C LEU A 385 -12.51 13.90 3.96
N SER A 386 -12.53 13.08 5.01
CA SER A 386 -13.70 12.93 5.89
C SER A 386 -13.97 14.22 6.67
N TYR A 387 -12.91 14.84 7.20
CA TYR A 387 -12.99 16.12 7.91
C TYR A 387 -13.45 17.24 6.98
N ALA A 388 -12.89 17.36 5.78
CA ALA A 388 -13.29 18.36 4.79
C ALA A 388 -14.75 18.18 4.36
N TRP A 389 -15.19 16.93 4.15
CA TRP A 389 -16.58 16.63 3.79
C TRP A 389 -17.58 16.94 4.91
N LYS A 390 -17.23 16.60 6.16
CA LYS A 390 -18.04 16.91 7.35
C LYS A 390 -18.23 18.42 7.49
N ASN A 391 -17.14 19.19 7.45
CA ASN A 391 -17.19 20.64 7.56
C ASN A 391 -17.91 21.29 6.36
N TRP A 392 -17.83 20.70 5.16
CA TRP A 392 -18.63 21.14 4.02
C TRP A 392 -20.14 20.92 4.21
N ARG A 393 -20.53 19.73 4.68
CA ARG A 393 -21.93 19.36 4.91
C ARG A 393 -22.56 20.17 6.05
N GLU A 394 -21.81 20.42 7.11
CA GLU A 394 -22.28 21.12 8.32
C GLU A 394 -22.15 22.64 8.21
N GLU A 395 -21.75 23.17 7.05
CA GLU A 395 -21.52 24.61 6.80
C GLU A 395 -20.45 25.23 7.73
N THR A 396 -19.55 24.40 8.27
CA THR A 396 -18.45 24.75 9.18
C THR A 396 -17.07 24.76 8.50
N THR A 397 -17.04 24.86 7.18
CA THR A 397 -15.85 24.94 6.30
C THR A 397 -14.75 25.90 6.72
N SER A 398 -15.05 26.97 7.47
CA SER A 398 -14.04 27.87 8.04
C SER A 398 -13.07 27.16 8.99
N ASN A 399 -13.48 26.05 9.61
CA ASN A 399 -12.63 25.22 10.47
C ASN A 399 -11.56 24.47 9.66
N LEU A 400 -11.82 24.20 8.38
CA LEU A 400 -10.86 23.57 7.49
C LEU A 400 -9.74 24.52 7.08
N ILE A 401 -9.93 25.83 7.18
CA ILE A 401 -8.99 26.82 6.66
C ILE A 401 -7.87 27.06 7.67
N ASP A 402 -6.62 26.89 7.23
CA ASP A 402 -5.44 27.17 8.02
C ASP A 402 -5.47 28.61 8.59
N PRO A 403 -5.20 28.81 9.90
CA PRO A 403 -5.21 30.13 10.51
C PRO A 403 -4.32 31.18 9.82
N THR A 404 -3.23 30.76 9.18
CA THR A 404 -2.31 31.62 8.42
C THR A 404 -2.89 32.10 7.09
N LEU A 405 -3.96 31.47 6.59
CA LEU A 405 -4.63 31.85 5.34
C LEU A 405 -5.85 32.75 5.56
N ARG A 406 -6.19 33.10 6.81
CA ARG A 406 -7.39 33.88 7.17
C ARG A 406 -7.46 35.28 6.57
N ASP A 407 -6.32 35.84 6.16
CA ASP A 407 -6.26 37.15 5.48
C ASP A 407 -6.65 37.07 3.98
N SER A 408 -6.81 35.87 3.42
CA SER A 408 -7.27 35.66 2.05
C SER A 408 -8.79 35.77 1.94
N PRO A 409 -9.34 36.11 0.75
CA PRO A 409 -10.79 36.17 0.57
C PRO A 409 -11.45 34.82 0.85
N ILE A 410 -12.27 34.75 1.90
CA ILE A 410 -12.98 33.52 2.33
C ILE A 410 -13.78 32.91 1.19
N THR A 411 -14.38 33.74 0.33
CA THR A 411 -15.15 33.29 -0.85
C THR A 411 -14.31 32.44 -1.81
N GLU A 412 -13.06 32.81 -2.06
CA GLU A 412 -12.16 32.06 -2.93
C GLU A 412 -11.71 30.75 -2.28
N MET A 413 -11.46 30.77 -0.96
CA MET A 413 -11.13 29.55 -0.21
C MET A 413 -12.31 28.55 -0.23
N MET A 414 -13.53 29.03 -0.01
CA MET A 414 -14.76 28.25 -0.10
C MET A 414 -14.95 27.63 -1.49
N ARG A 415 -14.66 28.41 -2.54
CA ARG A 415 -14.68 27.96 -3.93
C ARG A 415 -13.67 26.84 -4.15
N CYS A 416 -12.45 27.00 -3.66
CA CYS A 416 -11.40 25.98 -3.75
C CYS A 416 -11.76 24.71 -2.96
N ILE A 417 -12.34 24.81 -1.76
CA ILE A 417 -12.83 23.64 -0.99
C ILE A 417 -13.86 22.86 -1.81
N LYS A 418 -14.84 23.56 -2.39
CA LYS A 418 -15.87 22.94 -3.23
C LYS A 418 -15.28 22.22 -4.45
N ILE A 419 -14.33 22.85 -5.13
CA ILE A 419 -13.63 22.26 -6.28
C ILE A 419 -12.77 21.06 -5.85
N GLY A 420 -12.07 21.17 -4.72
CA GLY A 420 -11.29 20.08 -4.13
C GLY A 420 -12.18 18.86 -3.86
N LEU A 421 -13.35 19.06 -3.23
CA LEU A 421 -14.35 18.01 -2.99
C LEU A 421 -14.91 17.40 -4.28
N LEU A 422 -15.12 18.18 -5.34
CA LEU A 422 -15.50 17.65 -6.66
C LEU A 422 -14.40 16.80 -7.30
N CYS A 423 -13.14 17.14 -7.05
CA CYS A 423 -12.00 16.40 -7.61
C CYS A 423 -11.78 15.06 -6.88
N VAL A 424 -12.10 14.96 -5.58
CA VAL A 424 -11.91 13.75 -4.77
C VAL A 424 -13.13 12.80 -4.73
N GLN A 425 -14.04 12.91 -5.69
CA GLN A 425 -15.20 12.01 -5.77
C GLN A 425 -14.78 10.55 -5.90
N GLU A 426 -15.55 9.65 -5.31
CA GLU A 426 -15.23 8.22 -5.30
C GLU A 426 -15.18 7.64 -6.71
N ASN A 427 -16.24 7.82 -7.48
CA ASN A 427 -16.27 7.39 -8.88
C ASN A 427 -15.47 8.35 -9.75
N ALA A 428 -14.55 7.80 -10.55
CA ALA A 428 -13.77 8.58 -11.52
C ALA A 428 -14.63 9.38 -12.51
N SER A 429 -15.82 8.87 -12.84
CA SER A 429 -16.79 9.54 -13.72
C SER A 429 -17.45 10.77 -13.10
N ASP A 430 -17.55 10.83 -11.78
CA ASP A 430 -18.13 11.98 -11.05
C ASP A 430 -17.13 13.14 -10.92
N ARG A 431 -15.83 12.87 -11.11
CA ARG A 431 -14.78 13.90 -11.06
C ARG A 431 -14.83 14.76 -12.32
N PRO A 432 -14.61 16.09 -12.24
CA PRO A 432 -14.47 16.94 -13.42
C PRO A 432 -13.22 16.55 -14.25
N SER A 433 -13.10 17.05 -15.48
CA SER A 433 -11.82 17.01 -16.21
C SER A 433 -10.94 18.19 -15.77
N MET A 434 -9.62 18.06 -15.89
CA MET A 434 -8.72 19.20 -15.61
C MET A 434 -9.04 20.43 -16.48
N THR A 435 -9.54 20.23 -17.70
CA THR A 435 -10.03 21.30 -18.58
C THR A 435 -11.22 22.08 -18.00
N SER A 436 -12.02 21.47 -17.13
CA SER A 436 -13.12 22.12 -16.42
C SER A 436 -12.68 22.70 -15.07
N VAL A 437 -11.73 22.06 -14.39
CA VAL A 437 -11.22 22.49 -13.07
C VAL A 437 -10.51 23.85 -13.16
N VAL A 438 -9.66 24.06 -14.18
CA VAL A 438 -8.91 25.32 -14.35
C VAL A 438 -9.83 26.55 -14.47
N PRO A 439 -10.84 26.59 -15.35
CA PRO A 439 -11.75 27.74 -15.42
C PRO A 439 -12.65 27.85 -14.18
N MET A 440 -12.98 26.74 -13.50
CA MET A 440 -13.66 26.79 -12.20
C MET A 440 -12.82 27.49 -11.15
N LEU A 441 -11.50 27.27 -11.08
CA LEU A 441 -10.61 27.97 -10.15
C LEU A 441 -10.47 29.47 -10.47
N ASN A 442 -10.48 29.83 -11.75
CA ASN A 442 -10.27 31.21 -12.21
C ASN A 442 -11.51 32.12 -12.12
N GLY A 443 -12.63 31.68 -11.56
CA GLY A 443 -13.83 32.53 -11.52
C GLY A 443 -14.72 32.47 -12.77
N ASN A 444 -14.34 31.71 -13.79
CA ASN A 444 -14.90 31.86 -15.14
C ASN A 444 -16.06 30.90 -15.47
N LEU A 445 -16.42 30.01 -14.55
CA LEU A 445 -17.40 28.95 -14.79
C LEU A 445 -18.32 28.80 -13.58
N ASP A 446 -19.45 29.51 -13.63
CA ASP A 446 -20.50 29.49 -12.62
C ASP A 446 -21.87 29.15 -13.27
N PRO A 447 -22.69 28.26 -12.67
CA PRO A 447 -22.54 27.70 -11.32
C PRO A 447 -21.70 26.40 -11.25
N ILE A 448 -20.81 26.33 -10.25
CA ILE A 448 -20.05 25.10 -9.92
C ILE A 448 -21.00 24.01 -9.38
N PRO A 449 -20.94 22.75 -9.87
CA PRO A 449 -21.75 21.64 -9.37
C PRO A 449 -21.56 21.37 -7.87
N THR A 450 -22.58 20.84 -7.19
CA THR A 450 -22.45 20.43 -5.79
C THR A 450 -21.74 19.08 -5.70
N PRO A 451 -20.67 18.94 -4.89
CA PRO A 451 -19.99 17.65 -4.72
C PRO A 451 -20.88 16.63 -4.01
N LYS A 452 -20.77 15.35 -4.40
CA LYS A 452 -21.33 14.23 -3.63
C LYS A 452 -20.33 13.84 -2.55
N GLN A 453 -20.71 12.88 -1.69
CA GLN A 453 -19.81 12.37 -0.67
C GLN A 453 -18.55 11.77 -1.34
N PRO A 454 -17.34 12.27 -1.03
CA PRO A 454 -16.08 11.68 -1.49
C PRO A 454 -15.93 10.24 -1.00
N ALA A 455 -15.02 9.50 -1.63
CA ALA A 455 -14.62 8.20 -1.12
C ALA A 455 -14.25 8.33 0.36
N SER A 456 -14.98 7.61 1.21
CA SER A 456 -14.56 7.44 2.59
C SER A 456 -13.35 6.51 2.55
N PHE A 457 -12.14 7.07 2.42
CA PHE A 457 -10.92 6.35 2.80
C PHE A 457 -10.95 6.20 4.33
N MET A 458 -11.84 5.33 4.79
CA MET A 458 -11.96 4.92 6.18
C MET A 458 -10.86 3.90 6.40
N GLN A 459 -9.65 4.39 6.62
CA GLN A 459 -8.63 3.62 7.29
C GLN A 459 -9.06 3.59 8.78
N GLY A 460 -10.10 2.81 9.07
CA GLY A 460 -10.86 2.86 10.32
C GLY A 460 -9.97 2.58 11.53
N SER A 461 -10.10 3.43 12.54
CA SER A 461 -9.40 3.39 13.82
C SER A 461 -9.41 2.02 14.50
N VAL A 462 -8.38 1.84 15.32
CA VAL A 462 -8.23 0.80 16.36
C VAL A 462 -9.58 0.53 17.04
N VAL A 463 -10.14 -0.65 16.82
CA VAL A 463 -11.25 -1.15 17.64
C VAL A 463 -10.67 -1.52 19.00
N SER A 464 -10.74 -0.60 19.95
CA SER A 464 -10.59 -0.94 21.37
C SER A 464 -11.81 -1.75 21.77
N SER A 465 -11.62 -3.05 21.98
CA SER A 465 -12.66 -4.01 22.29
C SER A 465 -13.26 -3.76 23.67
N THR A 466 -14.24 -2.87 23.72
CA THR A 466 -15.27 -2.83 24.76
C THR A 466 -16.59 -2.54 24.08
N LEU A 467 -17.35 -3.61 23.78
CA LEU A 467 -18.81 -3.69 23.53
C LEU A 467 -19.16 -4.78 22.49
N VAL A 468 -18.83 -6.05 22.77
CA VAL A 468 -19.61 -7.18 22.24
C VAL A 468 -19.76 -8.22 23.36
N THR A 469 -20.65 -7.91 24.31
CA THR A 469 -21.30 -8.96 25.09
C THR A 469 -22.76 -8.93 24.67
N GLN A 470 -23.09 -9.69 23.62
CA GLN A 470 -24.48 -10.03 23.35
C GLN A 470 -24.64 -11.55 23.41
N ASN A 471 -25.15 -11.97 24.56
CA ASN A 471 -26.20 -12.99 24.74
C ASN A 471 -26.20 -14.13 23.72
N ILE A 472 -25.37 -15.14 24.00
CA ILE A 472 -25.69 -16.50 23.58
C ILE A 472 -26.70 -17.03 24.59
N SER A 473 -27.98 -16.99 24.22
CA SER A 473 -29.04 -17.76 24.86
C SER A 473 -28.77 -19.25 24.62
N SER A 474 -28.09 -19.89 25.57
CA SER A 474 -28.00 -21.34 25.66
C SER A 474 -29.39 -21.92 25.98
N SER A 475 -30.04 -22.48 24.97
CA SER A 475 -31.05 -23.51 25.15
C SER A 475 -30.33 -24.74 25.73
N GLY A 476 -30.52 -24.96 27.03
CA GLY A 476 -29.96 -26.08 27.77
C GLY A 476 -30.97 -26.56 28.80
N THR A 477 -31.55 -27.72 28.51
CA THR A 477 -32.47 -28.55 29.28
C THR A 477 -32.43 -28.40 30.81
N ASN A 478 -33.59 -28.09 31.38
CA ASN A 478 -33.90 -28.15 32.81
C ASN A 478 -33.55 -29.52 33.39
N ASN A 479 -32.78 -29.55 34.48
CA ASN A 479 -32.92 -30.55 35.52
C ASN A 479 -32.90 -29.85 36.87
N GLU A 480 -34.05 -29.94 37.55
CA GLU A 480 -34.28 -29.54 38.93
C GLU A 480 -33.39 -30.35 39.89
N ALA A 481 -32.78 -29.66 40.86
CA ALA A 481 -32.81 -30.04 42.28
C ALA A 481 -32.03 -28.99 43.09
N SER A 482 -32.77 -28.13 43.79
CA SER A 482 -32.27 -27.30 44.88
C SER A 482 -32.41 -28.09 46.18
N ILE A 483 -31.31 -28.27 46.92
CA ILE A 483 -31.33 -28.61 48.35
C ILE A 483 -31.00 -27.32 49.10
N THR A 484 -31.87 -27.07 50.07
CA THR A 484 -32.11 -25.87 50.87
C THR A 484 -31.02 -25.60 51.91
N GLU A 485 -30.74 -24.30 52.13
CA GLU A 485 -30.42 -23.61 53.42
C GLU A 485 -29.09 -23.95 54.17
N LEU A 486 -28.40 -23.07 54.91
CA LEU A 486 -28.63 -21.70 55.44
C LEU A 486 -27.24 -21.09 55.80
N CYS A 487 -27.09 -19.76 55.73
CA CYS A 487 -25.92 -18.95 56.16
C CYS A 487 -25.64 -19.01 57.69
N PRO A 488 -24.71 -18.20 58.26
CA PRO A 488 -23.26 -18.07 58.04
C PRO A 488 -22.45 -18.17 59.36
N ARG A 489 -21.17 -18.55 59.28
CA ARG A 489 -20.05 -17.95 60.05
C ARG A 489 -18.71 -18.45 59.56
#